data_AF-A0A966PYW2-F1
#
_entry.id   AF-A0A966PYW2-F1
#
_cell.length_a   1.000
_cell.length_b   1.000
_cell.length_c   1.000
_cell.angle_alpha   90.00
_cell.angle_beta   90.00
_cell.angle_gamma   90.00
#
_symmetry.space_group_name_H-M   'P 1'
#
loop_
_entity.id
_entity.type
_entity.pdbx_description
1 polymer ?
#
loop_
_entity_poly.entity_id
_entity_poly.type
_entity_poly.pdbx_seq_one_letter_code
_entity_poly.pdbx_strand_id
1 'polypeptide(L)'
;MNFKDYQEQASKTALYKKETALEYTILGLVNESGEVADAYKQILKAGQDSQSALNLAKESGDTLWYLSQVVRELGLEIDVELSKLKEKYADRVNDETSLQIAVLSLVFETGEVAGIYKKVLRGDKSLDDSNKAKILNRCQDALWSLYLIVKWVGYDLNTIAEMNIAKLNDRLNRGVIKGDGDNR
;
A
#
# COMPACT_ATOMS: atom_id res chain seq x y z
N MET A 1 9.30 0.52 13.68
CA MET A 1 7.90 0.23 14.08
C MET A 1 7.47 -1.13 13.52
N ASN A 2 6.67 -1.95 14.21
CA ASN A 2 6.10 -3.16 13.60
C ASN A 2 4.79 -2.82 12.83
N PHE A 3 4.29 -3.72 11.96
CA PHE A 3 3.10 -3.40 11.15
C PHE A 3 1.80 -3.27 11.95
N LYS A 4 1.68 -3.97 13.08
CA LYS A 4 0.54 -3.83 13.97
C LYS A 4 0.48 -2.42 14.57
N ASP A 5 1.61 -1.94 15.09
CA ASP A 5 1.75 -0.57 15.60
C ASP A 5 1.45 0.46 14.51
N TYR A 6 1.93 0.22 13.28
CA TYR A 6 1.66 1.09 12.15
C TYR A 6 0.15 1.14 11.83
N GLN A 7 -0.50 -0.02 11.69
CA GLN A 7 -1.91 -0.11 11.36
C GLN A 7 -2.77 0.60 12.43
N GLU A 8 -2.43 0.42 13.70
CA GLU A 8 -3.10 1.11 14.80
C GLU A 8 -2.94 2.63 14.70
N GLN A 9 -1.73 3.13 14.47
CA GLN A 9 -1.47 4.57 14.33
C GLN A 9 -2.15 5.16 13.10
N ALA A 10 -2.02 4.50 11.94
CA ALA A 10 -2.61 4.92 10.68
C ALA A 10 -4.15 5.01 10.75
N SER A 11 -4.79 4.12 11.52
CA SER A 11 -6.24 4.13 11.69
C SER A 11 -6.78 5.36 12.43
N LYS A 12 -5.93 6.06 13.21
CA LYS A 12 -6.33 7.28 13.94
C LYS A 12 -6.58 8.47 13.00
N THR A 13 -6.10 8.40 11.77
CA THR A 13 -6.27 9.44 10.75
C THR A 13 -7.35 9.09 9.72
N ALA A 14 -8.02 7.95 9.87
CA ALA A 14 -9.05 7.48 8.95
C ALA A 14 -10.35 8.29 9.11
N LEU A 15 -10.66 9.12 8.10
CA LEU A 15 -11.87 9.94 8.05
C LEU A 15 -12.68 9.63 6.78
N TYR A 16 -13.58 8.65 6.89
CA TYR A 16 -14.53 8.28 5.84
C TYR A 16 -15.82 7.71 6.47
N LYS A 17 -16.88 7.63 5.67
CA LYS A 17 -18.17 7.07 6.10
C LYS A 17 -18.03 5.57 6.39
N LYS A 18 -18.59 5.10 7.50
CA LYS A 18 -18.43 3.69 7.92
C LYS A 18 -19.19 2.72 7.03
N GLU A 19 -20.28 3.16 6.43
CA GLU A 19 -21.14 2.34 5.56
C GLU A 19 -20.47 1.96 4.24
N THR A 20 -19.48 2.77 3.79
CA THR A 20 -18.76 2.57 2.53
C THR A 20 -17.25 2.46 2.75
N ALA A 21 -16.83 2.14 3.99
CA ALA A 21 -15.43 2.20 4.39
C ALA A 21 -14.57 1.20 3.61
N LEU A 22 -15.06 -0.02 3.42
CA LEU A 22 -14.33 -1.07 2.72
C LEU A 22 -14.23 -0.77 1.21
N GLU A 23 -15.33 -0.35 0.57
CA GLU A 23 -15.33 0.13 -0.81
C GLU A 23 -14.32 1.27 -1.00
N TYR A 24 -14.39 2.29 -0.13
CA TYR A 24 -13.56 3.48 -0.21
C TYR A 24 -12.07 3.13 -0.10
N THR A 25 -11.71 2.30 0.88
CA THR A 25 -10.32 1.93 1.13
C THR A 25 -9.75 1.03 0.03
N ILE A 26 -10.56 0.13 -0.54
CA ILE A 26 -10.14 -0.70 -1.68
C ILE A 26 -9.92 0.15 -2.94
N LEU A 27 -10.82 1.09 -3.24
CA LEU A 27 -10.66 1.97 -4.39
C LEU A 27 -9.44 2.88 -4.24
N GLY A 28 -9.21 3.41 -3.04
CA GLY A 28 -7.99 4.16 -2.73
C GLY A 28 -6.74 3.31 -2.88
N LEU A 29 -6.73 2.07 -2.39
CA LEU A 29 -5.60 1.15 -2.57
C LEU A 29 -5.25 0.93 -4.06
N VAL A 30 -6.26 0.74 -4.90
CA VAL A 30 -6.07 0.62 -6.35
C VAL A 30 -5.51 1.92 -6.94
N ASN A 31 -6.07 3.07 -6.55
CA ASN A 31 -5.58 4.37 -6.99
C ASN A 31 -4.10 4.56 -6.69
N GLU A 32 -3.71 4.47 -5.41
CA GLU A 32 -2.32 4.70 -4.97
C GLU A 32 -1.33 3.72 -5.61
N SER A 33 -1.74 2.47 -5.86
CA SER A 33 -0.88 1.52 -6.58
C SER A 33 -0.62 1.96 -8.04
N GLY A 34 -1.59 2.62 -8.67
CA GLY A 34 -1.42 3.25 -9.97
C GLY A 34 -0.49 4.47 -9.90
N GLU A 35 -0.52 5.22 -8.80
CA GLU A 35 0.37 6.36 -8.56
C GLU A 35 1.83 5.91 -8.35
N VAL A 36 2.05 4.80 -7.64
CA VAL A 36 3.36 4.13 -7.57
C VAL A 36 3.85 3.74 -8.97
N ALA A 37 2.97 3.16 -9.79
CA ALA A 37 3.32 2.79 -11.17
C ALA A 37 3.62 4.03 -12.04
N ASP A 38 2.89 5.14 -11.87
CA ASP A 38 3.19 6.38 -12.57
C ASP A 38 4.54 6.96 -12.15
N ALA A 39 4.82 7.03 -10.85
CA ALA A 39 6.10 7.49 -10.32
C ALA A 39 7.27 6.66 -10.87
N TYR A 40 7.11 5.34 -10.93
CA TYR A 40 8.12 4.47 -11.56
C TYR A 40 8.25 4.70 -13.07
N LYS A 41 7.13 4.91 -13.79
CA LYS A 41 7.16 5.27 -15.21
C LYS A 41 7.92 6.59 -15.46
N GLN A 42 7.85 7.56 -14.54
CA GLN A 42 8.66 8.78 -14.66
C GLN A 42 10.16 8.47 -14.53
N ILE A 43 10.56 7.58 -13.60
CA ILE A 43 11.94 7.11 -13.46
C ILE A 43 12.43 6.41 -14.74
N LEU A 44 11.61 5.55 -15.35
CA LEU A 44 11.94 4.91 -16.62
C LEU A 44 12.20 5.91 -17.77
N LYS A 45 11.51 7.05 -17.76
CA LYS A 45 11.64 8.08 -18.80
C LYS A 45 12.85 8.99 -18.60
N ALA A 46 13.07 9.43 -17.36
CA ALA A 46 14.01 10.51 -17.04
C ALA A 46 15.25 10.05 -16.27
N GLY A 47 15.30 8.78 -15.87
CA GLY A 47 16.28 8.26 -14.92
C GLY A 47 15.87 8.51 -13.47
N GLN A 48 16.59 7.86 -12.54
CA GLN A 48 16.41 8.05 -11.11
C GLN A 48 17.24 9.23 -10.61
N ASP A 49 16.62 10.07 -9.80
CA ASP A 49 17.25 11.12 -9.00
C ASP A 49 16.65 11.15 -7.57
N SER A 50 17.14 12.04 -6.72
CA SER A 50 16.65 12.14 -5.34
C SER A 50 15.17 12.49 -5.26
N GLN A 51 14.64 13.28 -6.20
CA GLN A 51 13.27 13.75 -6.17
C GLN A 51 12.29 12.66 -6.60
N SER A 52 12.60 11.94 -7.68
CA SER A 52 11.83 10.80 -8.18
C SER A 52 11.87 9.61 -7.22
N ALA A 53 13.03 9.35 -6.59
CA ALA A 53 13.16 8.36 -5.53
C ALA A 53 12.26 8.70 -4.32
N LEU A 54 12.28 9.97 -3.88
CA LEU A 54 11.42 10.45 -2.81
C LEU A 54 9.93 10.39 -3.20
N ASN A 55 9.59 10.69 -4.46
CA ASN A 55 8.22 10.60 -4.93
C ASN A 55 7.71 9.16 -4.86
N LEU A 56 8.46 8.20 -5.42
CA LEU A 56 8.10 6.78 -5.39
C LEU A 56 7.97 6.26 -3.95
N ALA A 57 8.84 6.71 -3.04
CA ALA A 57 8.74 6.43 -1.61
C ALA A 57 7.46 6.99 -0.96
N LYS A 58 7.04 8.21 -1.31
CA LYS A 58 5.80 8.82 -0.81
C LYS A 58 4.55 8.08 -1.30
N GLU A 59 4.45 7.78 -2.60
CA GLU A 59 3.32 7.03 -3.15
C GLU A 59 3.24 5.61 -2.55
N SER A 60 4.40 5.00 -2.28
CA SER A 60 4.47 3.72 -1.58
C SER A 60 3.94 3.81 -0.15
N GLY A 61 4.17 4.94 0.53
CA GLY A 61 3.61 5.21 1.86
C GLY A 61 2.09 5.40 1.84
N ASP A 62 1.56 6.14 0.87
CA ASP A 62 0.11 6.29 0.68
C ASP A 62 -0.57 4.96 0.36
N THR A 63 0.04 4.15 -0.52
CA THR A 63 -0.41 2.78 -0.80
C THR A 63 -0.41 1.91 0.46
N LEU A 64 0.65 1.98 1.28
CA LEU A 64 0.75 1.25 2.55
C LEU A 64 -0.37 1.64 3.52
N TRP A 65 -0.78 2.91 3.53
CA TRP A 65 -1.89 3.37 4.37
C TRP A 65 -3.22 2.73 3.96
N TYR A 66 -3.58 2.79 2.68
CA TYR A 66 -4.84 2.20 2.21
C TYR A 66 -4.87 0.69 2.40
N LEU A 67 -3.75 0.01 2.14
CA LEU A 67 -3.60 -1.42 2.41
C LEU A 67 -3.90 -1.73 3.88
N SER A 68 -3.32 -0.96 4.80
CA SER A 68 -3.57 -1.05 6.24
C SER A 68 -5.05 -0.86 6.57
N GLN A 69 -5.73 0.11 5.96
CA GLN A 69 -7.15 0.37 6.20
C GLN A 69 -8.04 -0.74 5.64
N VAL A 70 -7.75 -1.30 4.46
CA VAL A 70 -8.49 -2.45 3.92
C VAL A 70 -8.46 -3.62 4.92
N VAL A 71 -7.27 -3.99 5.39
CA VAL A 71 -7.11 -5.09 6.37
C VAL A 71 -7.88 -4.79 7.66
N ARG A 72 -7.84 -3.53 8.13
CA ARG A 72 -8.54 -3.09 9.33
C ARG A 72 -10.07 -3.17 9.19
N GLU A 73 -10.63 -2.69 8.08
CA GLU A 73 -12.08 -2.70 7.83
C GLU A 73 -12.63 -4.13 7.62
N LEU A 74 -11.77 -5.10 7.29
CA LEU A 74 -12.13 -6.52 7.32
C LEU A 74 -12.16 -7.13 8.72
N GLY A 75 -11.69 -6.40 9.74
CA GLY A 75 -11.52 -6.86 11.12
C GLY A 75 -10.29 -7.74 11.32
N LEU A 76 -9.25 -7.56 10.50
CA LEU A 76 -8.04 -8.36 10.50
C LEU A 76 -6.82 -7.51 10.89
N GLU A 77 -5.70 -8.19 11.18
CA GLU A 77 -4.40 -7.57 11.45
C GLU A 77 -3.40 -7.96 10.37
N ILE A 78 -2.44 -7.07 10.07
CA ILE A 78 -1.30 -7.41 9.21
C ILE A 78 -0.30 -8.20 10.04
N ASP A 79 -0.26 -9.52 9.83
CA ASP A 79 0.74 -10.41 10.42
C ASP A 79 1.80 -10.78 9.37
N VAL A 80 2.76 -9.89 9.17
CA VAL A 80 3.89 -10.13 8.26
C VAL A 80 5.20 -9.88 8.99
N GLU A 81 6.01 -10.92 9.08
CA GLU A 81 7.39 -10.81 9.56
C GLU A 81 8.31 -10.39 8.42
N LEU A 82 8.87 -9.17 8.53
CA LEU A 82 9.85 -8.63 7.57
C LEU A 82 11.09 -9.53 7.38
N SER A 83 11.43 -10.38 8.36
CA SER A 83 12.53 -11.36 8.27
C SER A 83 12.27 -12.41 7.19
N LYS A 84 11.05 -12.97 7.13
CA LYS A 84 10.64 -13.94 6.10
C LYS A 84 10.67 -13.36 4.70
N LEU A 85 10.33 -12.08 4.60
CA LEU A 85 10.37 -11.29 3.38
C LEU A 85 11.82 -11.09 2.88
N LYS A 86 12.76 -10.78 3.79
CA LYS A 86 14.19 -10.64 3.47
C LYS A 86 14.81 -11.95 2.96
N GLU A 87 14.51 -13.07 3.58
CA GLU A 87 15.09 -14.37 3.21
C GLU A 87 14.62 -14.87 1.85
N LYS A 88 13.33 -14.73 1.53
CA LYS A 88 12.75 -15.26 0.29
C LYS A 88 13.29 -14.56 -0.98
N TYR A 89 13.88 -13.38 -0.85
CA TYR A 89 14.22 -12.54 -2.00
C TYR A 89 15.48 -11.67 -1.83
N ALA A 90 16.37 -12.03 -0.90
CA ALA A 90 17.63 -11.32 -0.67
C ALA A 90 18.41 -11.03 -1.97
N ASP A 91 18.31 -11.94 -2.95
CA ASP A 91 19.02 -11.86 -4.23
C ASP A 91 18.32 -10.99 -5.29
N ARG A 92 17.09 -10.53 -5.06
CA ARG A 92 16.25 -9.83 -6.07
C ARG A 92 16.15 -8.31 -5.89
N VAL A 93 16.89 -7.75 -4.92
CA VAL A 93 16.69 -6.36 -4.50
C VAL A 93 17.37 -5.34 -5.44
N ASN A 94 18.32 -5.78 -6.28
CA ASN A 94 19.23 -4.86 -6.97
C ASN A 94 19.16 -4.93 -8.51
N ASP A 95 18.22 -5.67 -9.09
CA ASP A 95 18.06 -5.74 -10.54
C ASP A 95 16.82 -4.96 -11.00
N GLU A 96 16.95 -4.21 -12.09
CA GLU A 96 15.88 -3.36 -12.64
C GLU A 96 14.65 -4.19 -13.06
N THR A 97 14.85 -5.42 -13.51
CA THR A 97 13.75 -6.31 -13.91
C THR A 97 12.90 -6.69 -12.70
N SER A 98 13.51 -6.92 -11.53
CA SER A 98 12.84 -7.22 -10.28
C SER A 98 12.05 -6.03 -9.77
N LEU A 99 12.51 -4.78 -10.00
CA LEU A 99 11.68 -3.61 -9.72
C LEU A 99 10.46 -3.56 -10.65
N GLN A 100 10.65 -3.75 -11.97
CA GLN A 100 9.54 -3.75 -12.92
C GLN A 100 8.50 -4.80 -12.53
N ILE A 101 8.95 -6.01 -12.17
CA ILE A 101 8.10 -7.07 -11.66
C ILE A 101 7.39 -6.63 -10.37
N ALA A 102 8.11 -6.04 -9.40
CA ALA A 102 7.51 -5.62 -8.14
C ALA A 102 6.40 -4.57 -8.33
N VAL A 103 6.62 -3.57 -9.19
CA VAL A 103 5.62 -2.54 -9.51
C VAL A 103 4.40 -3.15 -10.21
N LEU A 104 4.60 -4.02 -11.19
CA LEU A 104 3.49 -4.70 -11.87
C LEU A 104 2.73 -5.66 -10.93
N SER A 105 3.46 -6.37 -10.06
CA SER A 105 2.87 -7.21 -9.02
C SER A 105 2.04 -6.37 -8.05
N LEU A 106 2.51 -5.18 -7.63
CA LEU A 106 1.73 -4.30 -6.77
C LEU A 106 0.36 -3.99 -7.39
N VAL A 107 0.36 -3.51 -8.64
CA VAL A 107 -0.88 -3.18 -9.37
C VAL A 107 -1.78 -4.40 -9.55
N PHE A 108 -1.19 -5.56 -9.83
CA PHE A 108 -1.94 -6.80 -9.98
C PHE A 108 -2.62 -7.23 -8.66
N GLU A 109 -1.88 -7.26 -7.55
CA GLU A 109 -2.40 -7.71 -6.26
C GLU A 109 -3.49 -6.77 -5.72
N THR A 110 -3.34 -5.44 -5.88
CA THR A 110 -4.39 -4.47 -5.50
C THR A 110 -5.64 -4.60 -6.38
N GLY A 111 -5.44 -4.89 -7.68
CA GLY A 111 -6.54 -5.23 -8.59
C GLY A 111 -7.27 -6.51 -8.21
N GLU A 112 -6.56 -7.53 -7.74
CA GLU A 112 -7.14 -8.78 -7.23
C GLU A 112 -7.96 -8.56 -5.95
N VAL A 113 -7.52 -7.68 -5.04
CA VAL A 113 -8.32 -7.26 -3.87
C VAL A 113 -9.68 -6.72 -4.33
N ALA A 114 -9.68 -5.76 -5.26
CA ALA A 114 -10.90 -5.21 -5.83
C ALA A 114 -11.72 -6.27 -6.58
N GLY A 115 -11.08 -7.19 -7.30
CA GLY A 115 -11.71 -8.27 -8.04
C GLY A 115 -12.45 -9.27 -7.16
N ILE A 116 -11.87 -9.64 -6.01
CA ILE A 116 -12.51 -10.49 -5.00
C ILE A 116 -13.73 -9.76 -4.44
N TYR A 117 -13.56 -8.51 -4.01
CA TYR A 117 -14.64 -7.74 -3.39
C TYR A 117 -15.79 -7.43 -4.35
N LYS A 118 -15.51 -7.19 -5.63
CA LYS A 118 -16.52 -7.06 -6.69
C LYS A 118 -17.43 -8.29 -6.78
N LYS A 119 -16.89 -9.51 -6.64
CA LYS A 119 -17.69 -10.75 -6.65
C LYS A 119 -18.59 -10.86 -5.41
N VAL A 120 -18.17 -10.27 -4.28
CA VAL A 120 -19.00 -10.14 -3.08
C VAL A 120 -20.16 -9.18 -3.34
N LEU A 121 -19.89 -7.99 -3.91
CA LEU A 121 -20.92 -7.00 -4.24
C LEU A 121 -21.96 -7.53 -5.24
N ARG A 122 -21.55 -8.36 -6.20
CA ARG A 122 -22.47 -9.01 -7.16
C ARG A 122 -23.35 -10.08 -6.52
N GLY A 123 -22.96 -10.61 -5.36
CA GLY A 123 -23.64 -11.72 -4.69
C GLY A 123 -23.14 -13.12 -5.07
N ASP A 124 -22.04 -13.26 -5.82
CA ASP A 124 -21.48 -14.59 -6.13
C ASP A 124 -20.76 -15.22 -4.94
N LYS A 125 -20.36 -14.39 -3.98
CA LYS A 125 -19.56 -14.72 -2.80
C LYS A 125 -20.04 -13.91 -1.60
N SER A 126 -19.83 -14.45 -0.39
CA SER A 126 -20.00 -13.75 0.88
C SER A 126 -18.69 -13.14 1.36
N LEU A 127 -18.76 -12.07 2.17
CA LEU A 127 -17.60 -11.55 2.91
C LEU A 127 -17.31 -12.39 4.17
N ASP A 128 -17.23 -13.70 3.98
CA ASP A 128 -16.88 -14.67 5.02
C ASP A 128 -15.37 -14.72 5.26
N ASP A 129 -14.95 -15.45 6.29
CA ASP A 129 -13.55 -15.58 6.68
C ASP A 129 -12.66 -16.13 5.56
N SER A 130 -13.20 -16.98 4.68
CA SER A 130 -12.47 -17.50 3.52
C SER A 130 -12.12 -16.39 2.53
N ASN A 131 -13.07 -15.53 2.17
CA ASN A 131 -12.81 -14.44 1.22
C ASN A 131 -12.07 -13.28 1.87
N LYS A 132 -12.27 -13.02 3.18
CA LYS A 132 -11.43 -12.10 3.95
C LYS A 132 -9.97 -12.54 3.95
N ALA A 133 -9.70 -13.82 4.19
CA ALA A 133 -8.34 -14.38 4.14
C ALA A 133 -7.71 -14.25 2.74
N LYS A 134 -8.49 -14.42 1.66
CA LYS A 134 -7.98 -14.18 0.30
C LYS A 134 -7.60 -12.71 0.09
N ILE A 135 -8.43 -11.77 0.54
CA ILE A 135 -8.09 -10.34 0.45
C ILE A 135 -6.84 -10.04 1.29
N LEU A 136 -6.73 -10.59 2.49
CA LEU A 136 -5.54 -10.44 3.33
C LEU A 136 -4.28 -10.96 2.63
N ASN A 137 -4.31 -12.15 2.04
CA ASN A 137 -3.17 -12.71 1.31
C ASN A 137 -2.71 -11.76 0.18
N ARG A 138 -3.67 -11.22 -0.59
CA ARG A 138 -3.38 -10.24 -1.65
C ARG A 138 -2.77 -8.95 -1.09
N CYS A 139 -3.26 -8.47 0.06
CA CYS A 139 -2.65 -7.33 0.75
C CYS A 139 -1.22 -7.64 1.23
N GLN A 140 -0.95 -8.86 1.70
CA GLN A 140 0.40 -9.27 2.11
C GLN A 140 1.36 -9.37 0.92
N ASP A 141 0.88 -9.86 -0.24
CA ASP A 141 1.65 -9.88 -1.49
C ASP A 141 1.91 -8.46 -2.02
N ALA A 142 0.93 -7.55 -1.92
CA ALA A 142 1.12 -6.13 -2.23
C ALA A 142 2.14 -5.45 -1.30
N LEU A 143 2.08 -5.74 0.01
CA LEU A 143 3.05 -5.24 0.99
C LEU A 143 4.47 -5.69 0.66
N TRP A 144 4.60 -6.92 0.17
CA TRP A 144 5.88 -7.45 -0.31
C TRP A 144 6.41 -6.66 -1.52
N SER A 145 5.57 -6.37 -2.50
CA SER A 145 5.96 -5.52 -3.63
C SER A 145 6.41 -4.13 -3.16
N LEU A 146 5.70 -3.51 -2.22
CA LEU A 146 6.10 -2.22 -1.63
C LEU A 146 7.48 -2.29 -0.99
N TYR A 147 7.78 -3.36 -0.25
CA TYR A 147 9.10 -3.56 0.34
C TYR A 147 10.22 -3.54 -0.71
N LEU A 148 10.05 -4.26 -1.82
CA LEU A 148 11.05 -4.29 -2.89
C LEU A 148 11.21 -2.93 -3.56
N ILE A 149 10.09 -2.27 -3.87
CA ILE A 149 10.07 -0.96 -4.53
C ILE A 149 10.84 0.06 -3.71
N VAL A 150 10.52 0.19 -2.41
CA VAL A 150 11.15 1.20 -1.55
C VAL A 150 12.61 0.86 -1.27
N LYS A 151 12.97 -0.44 -1.25
CA LYS A 151 14.36 -0.87 -1.12
C LYS A 151 15.19 -0.48 -2.32
N TRP A 152 14.66 -0.63 -3.53
CA TRP A 152 15.36 -0.27 -4.75
C TRP A 152 15.68 1.23 -4.82
N VAL A 153 14.78 2.11 -4.35
CA VAL A 153 15.04 3.56 -4.25
C VAL A 153 15.86 3.98 -3.03
N GLY A 154 16.42 3.03 -2.27
CA GLY A 154 17.33 3.30 -1.15
C GLY A 154 16.64 3.57 0.19
N TYR A 155 15.35 3.30 0.31
CA TYR A 155 14.60 3.40 1.57
C TYR A 155 14.44 2.03 2.22
N ASP A 156 13.94 2.01 3.45
CA ASP A 156 13.41 0.82 4.07
C ASP A 156 11.96 1.04 4.48
N LEU A 157 11.20 -0.05 4.55
CA LEU A 157 9.75 0.03 4.76
C LEU A 157 9.37 0.61 6.13
N ASN A 158 10.23 0.50 7.16
CA ASN A 158 9.97 1.14 8.45
C ASN A 158 10.11 2.66 8.33
N THR A 159 11.15 3.14 7.64
CA THR A 159 11.32 4.57 7.34
C THR A 159 10.11 5.11 6.57
N ILE A 160 9.60 4.38 5.58
CA ILE A 160 8.39 4.77 4.83
C ILE A 160 7.16 4.84 5.73
N ALA A 161 6.98 3.85 6.61
CA ALA A 161 5.87 3.84 7.56
C ALA A 161 5.94 5.03 8.52
N GLU A 162 7.12 5.35 9.05
CA GLU A 162 7.35 6.48 9.96
C GLU A 162 7.13 7.84 9.27
N MET A 163 7.66 8.02 8.06
CA MET A 163 7.42 9.21 7.23
C MET A 163 5.93 9.40 6.97
N ASN A 164 5.22 8.32 6.69
CA ASN A 164 3.80 8.39 6.41
C ASN A 164 2.98 8.77 7.66
N ILE A 165 3.26 8.15 8.81
CA ILE A 165 2.60 8.54 10.07
C ILE A 165 2.85 10.01 10.40
N ALA A 166 4.08 10.50 10.23
CA ALA A 166 4.40 11.92 10.43
C ALA A 166 3.56 12.83 9.51
N LYS A 167 3.48 12.48 8.21
CA LYS A 167 2.65 13.20 7.22
C LYS A 167 1.17 13.20 7.60
N LEU A 168 0.62 12.07 8.01
CA LEU A 168 -0.80 11.92 8.35
C LEU A 168 -1.15 12.69 9.63
N ASN A 169 -0.28 12.64 10.65
CA ASN A 169 -0.46 13.41 11.89
C ASN A 169 -0.39 14.92 11.63
N ASP A 170 0.51 15.37 10.76
CA ASP A 170 0.57 16.78 10.36
C ASP A 170 -0.74 17.22 9.65
N ARG A 171 -1.26 16.40 8.71
CA ARG A 171 -2.56 16.66 8.07
C ARG A 171 -3.71 16.70 9.07
N LEU A 172 -3.69 15.81 10.07
CA LEU A 172 -4.67 15.79 11.17
C LEU A 172 -4.63 17.08 11.97
N ASN A 173 -3.44 17.47 12.43
CA ASN A 173 -3.23 18.68 13.23
C ASN A 173 -3.65 19.96 12.48
N ARG A 174 -3.46 19.99 11.16
CA ARG A 174 -3.87 21.10 10.29
C ARG A 174 -5.35 21.06 9.90
N GLY A 175 -6.08 19.99 10.21
CA GLY A 175 -7.49 19.83 9.84
C GLY A 175 -7.75 19.61 8.34
N VAL A 176 -6.72 19.21 7.57
CA VAL A 176 -6.77 19.07 6.09
C VAL A 176 -6.64 17.61 5.63
N ILE A 177 -7.11 16.64 6.44
CA ILE A 177 -7.05 15.21 6.09
C ILE A 177 -7.79 14.89 4.79
N LYS A 178 -8.83 15.67 4.45
CA LYS A 178 -9.50 15.57 3.14
C LYS A 178 -8.58 16.18 2.08
N GLY A 179 -7.63 15.39 1.58
CA GLY A 179 -6.80 15.77 0.44
C GLY A 179 -7.38 15.22 -0.85
N ASP A 180 -7.68 16.09 -1.80
CA ASP A 180 -7.63 15.74 -3.22
C ASP A 180 -6.17 15.40 -3.56
N GLY A 181 -5.92 14.33 -4.30
CA GLY A 181 -4.60 13.96 -4.81
C GLY A 181 -3.98 14.96 -5.80
N ASP A 182 -4.57 16.15 -5.94
CA ASP A 182 -4.41 17.08 -7.07
C ASP A 182 -3.49 18.28 -6.82
N ASN A 183 -2.67 18.28 -5.77
CA ASN A 183 -1.53 19.21 -5.71
C ASN A 183 -0.23 18.50 -6.12
N ARG A 184 -0.21 17.98 -7.35
CA ARG A 184 0.98 17.60 -8.10
C ARG A 184 1.44 18.73 -8.99
#